data_AF-A0A1F3E844-F1
#
_entry.id   AF-A0A1F3E844-F1
#
_cell.length_a   1.000
_cell.length_b   1.000
_cell.length_c   1.000
_cell.angle_alpha   90.00
_cell.angle_beta   90.00
_cell.angle_gamma   90.00
#
_symmetry.space_group_name_H-M   'P 1'
#
loop_
_entity.id
_entity.type
_entity.pdbx_description
1 polymer ?
#
loop_
_entity_poly.entity_id
_entity_poly.type
_entity_poly.pdbx_seq_one_letter_code
_entity_poly.pdbx_strand_id
1 'polypeptide(L)'
;MRKSHLLIRIGLVICLWSVLPALGLALVSCHPLTNQDAELKKRQQIEASLTLLENKNNLIPLDRLDTLRIAALSVGSESVTEFQHMLANYTKVDFFNLSANFGSAELETLKSKLNGFNLIVAGIHQSSNSAEYLKLINYLNQEKTSVVTCFHKTEEPIYLKGKPAGLIAAFDNDSLTQSLSAQMIFGGIGAKGKLPENIGETYPKGAGIVIEKPIRLKYTLPEEVGISSAKLNGAIDSIVINALNKKAFPGCNVLVAKEGKVIFRKAYGYHTFENLRPSRLDDLYDLASVTKISGGLPGILKLYDEGKIMLDKPVADYFPDWRNRLFHRSDKADITVRELYAHQSGLVPFIGFWKQTMKDGKLSPKWYSIQPDEKYTLCVAPGIYLDNRFLKTVNRDIRKSALKTRGKYVYSDLPLVITPQIVEHITGTDFNQYLETNFYRPLGANELTYLPLRKFSRGRIAPTELDDYYRFQLIQGTVHDESAAVLGGISGNAGLFASANDLAKLMQMYLQMGTYGGKQYVSEATMKEFTRVQFPQNNNRRGLIFDKPSLKLDSLKLADTYPCPEVSPESFGHSGFTGTFVWMDPKCGLMYIFLSNRVCPTRNNNLISDLNVRTEILSAIYKQIDGLKD
;
A
#
# COMPACT_ATOMS: atom_id res chain seq x y z
N MET A 1 -73.58 -0.50 -28.55
CA MET A 1 -72.41 0.30 -29.02
C MET A 1 -72.38 0.31 -30.56
N ARG A 2 -71.59 1.19 -31.18
CA ARG A 2 -71.43 1.41 -32.65
C ARG A 2 -69.92 1.42 -32.97
N LYS A 3 -69.37 1.04 -34.15
CA LYS A 3 -69.86 0.36 -35.38
C LYS A 3 -69.24 -1.09 -35.40
N SER A 4 -68.88 -1.90 -36.42
CA SER A 4 -68.70 -1.89 -37.90
C SER A 4 -67.65 -0.91 -38.48
N HIS A 5 -67.06 -0.97 -39.69
CA HIS A 5 -67.04 -1.79 -40.93
C HIS A 5 -65.56 -1.78 -41.47
N LEU A 6 -65.04 -2.56 -42.43
CA LEU A 6 -65.33 -3.88 -43.06
C LEU A 6 -64.08 -4.26 -43.93
N LEU A 7 -64.09 -5.46 -44.55
CA LEU A 7 -63.16 -6.04 -45.54
C LEU A 7 -62.63 -5.14 -46.69
N ILE A 8 -61.44 -5.47 -47.24
CA ILE A 8 -61.25 -6.07 -48.60
C ILE A 8 -59.80 -6.61 -48.78
N ARG A 9 -59.58 -7.49 -49.77
CA ARG A 9 -58.31 -8.17 -50.13
C ARG A 9 -57.93 -7.87 -51.60
N ILE A 10 -56.75 -8.34 -52.03
CA ILE A 10 -56.23 -8.44 -53.44
C ILE A 10 -55.69 -7.10 -53.99
N GLY A 11 -54.55 -7.02 -54.68
CA GLY A 11 -53.48 -8.02 -54.91
C GLY A 11 -52.55 -7.69 -56.10
N LEU A 12 -51.33 -8.25 -56.06
CA LEU A 12 -50.36 -8.43 -57.18
C LEU A 12 -49.67 -7.20 -57.87
N VAL A 13 -48.32 -7.15 -57.68
CA VAL A 13 -47.27 -7.27 -58.74
C VAL A 13 -46.66 -6.04 -59.49
N ILE A 14 -45.30 -5.99 -59.42
CA ILE A 14 -44.27 -5.49 -60.38
C ILE A 14 -43.86 -3.98 -60.47
N CYS A 15 -42.57 -3.73 -60.14
CA CYS A 15 -41.57 -2.81 -60.75
C CYS A 15 -41.78 -1.27 -60.77
N LEU A 16 -40.76 -0.39 -60.87
CA LEU A 16 -39.27 -0.45 -60.80
C LEU A 16 -38.71 0.96 -60.49
N TRP A 17 -37.56 1.04 -59.77
CA TRP A 17 -36.68 2.24 -59.59
C TRP A 17 -37.32 3.41 -58.76
N SER A 18 -36.57 4.37 -58.18
CA SER A 18 -35.18 4.80 -58.41
C SER A 18 -34.36 5.15 -57.13
N VAL A 19 -33.06 5.37 -57.33
CA VAL A 19 -31.98 5.62 -56.35
C VAL A 19 -32.12 6.94 -55.58
N LEU A 20 -31.78 6.93 -54.27
CA LEU A 20 -31.16 8.04 -53.52
C LEU A 20 -30.48 7.50 -52.24
N PRO A 21 -29.25 7.93 -51.87
CA PRO A 21 -28.58 7.45 -50.66
C PRO A 21 -28.97 8.28 -49.42
N ALA A 22 -29.37 7.62 -48.34
CA ALA A 22 -29.67 8.29 -47.07
C ALA A 22 -28.38 8.59 -46.29
N LEU A 23 -28.11 9.88 -46.00
CA LEU A 23 -27.15 10.24 -44.96
C LEU A 23 -27.75 9.87 -43.59
N GLY A 24 -27.25 8.78 -43.01
CA GLY A 24 -27.52 8.45 -41.62
C GLY A 24 -26.80 9.44 -40.70
N LEU A 25 -27.47 10.50 -40.26
CA LEU A 25 -27.01 11.23 -39.07
C LEU A 25 -27.04 10.26 -37.88
N ALA A 26 -25.86 9.90 -37.39
CA ALA A 26 -25.72 9.22 -36.12
C ALA A 26 -26.18 10.18 -35.02
N LEU A 27 -27.41 10.01 -34.55
CA LEU A 27 -27.90 10.66 -33.33
C LEU A 27 -27.06 10.17 -32.16
N VAL A 28 -26.05 10.96 -31.80
CA VAL A 28 -25.30 10.76 -30.56
C VAL A 28 -26.31 10.89 -29.42
N SER A 29 -26.64 9.76 -28.81
CA SER A 29 -27.52 9.70 -27.65
C SER A 29 -26.80 10.35 -26.47
N CYS A 30 -26.97 11.67 -26.35
CA CYS A 30 -26.41 12.46 -25.26
C CYS A 30 -27.12 12.09 -23.95
N HIS A 31 -26.70 10.99 -23.34
CA HIS A 31 -27.03 10.71 -21.95
C HIS A 31 -26.61 11.93 -21.09
N PRO A 32 -27.45 12.36 -20.14
CA PRO A 32 -27.07 13.43 -19.24
C PRO A 32 -25.81 12.98 -18.48
N LEU A 33 -24.76 13.81 -18.52
CA LEU A 33 -23.52 13.52 -17.83
C LEU A 33 -23.82 13.30 -16.34
N THR A 34 -23.35 12.18 -15.78
CA THR A 34 -23.40 12.02 -14.34
C THR A 34 -22.43 13.01 -13.70
N ASN A 35 -22.63 13.35 -12.43
CA ASN A 35 -21.71 14.23 -11.71
C ASN A 35 -20.27 13.67 -11.69
N GLN A 36 -20.09 12.35 -11.80
CA GLN A 36 -18.78 11.69 -11.90
C GLN A 36 -18.14 11.89 -13.28
N ASP A 37 -18.91 11.81 -14.38
CA ASP A 37 -18.41 12.09 -15.73
C ASP A 37 -17.96 13.55 -15.87
N ALA A 38 -18.68 14.47 -15.21
CA ALA A 38 -18.33 15.89 -15.17
C ALA A 38 -17.05 16.14 -14.36
N GLU A 39 -16.91 15.53 -13.18
CA GLU A 39 -15.70 15.66 -12.35
C GLU A 39 -14.48 14.98 -13.00
N LEU A 40 -14.66 13.84 -13.69
CA LEU A 40 -13.59 13.21 -14.47
C LEU A 40 -13.12 14.13 -15.61
N LYS A 41 -14.05 14.79 -16.32
CA LYS A 41 -13.71 15.77 -17.36
C LYS A 41 -12.97 16.99 -16.79
N LYS A 42 -13.42 17.54 -15.66
CA LYS A 42 -12.72 18.62 -14.95
C LYS A 42 -11.29 18.20 -14.58
N ARG A 43 -11.12 17.01 -14.01
CA ARG A 43 -9.82 16.41 -13.69
C ARG A 43 -8.92 16.28 -14.92
N GLN A 44 -9.43 15.74 -16.03
CA GLN A 44 -8.69 15.59 -17.28
C GLN A 44 -8.30 16.94 -17.89
N GLN A 45 -9.15 17.97 -17.78
CA GLN A 45 -8.85 19.33 -18.22
C GLN A 45 -7.72 19.97 -17.40
N ILE A 46 -7.73 19.79 -16.07
CA ILE A 46 -6.66 20.29 -15.20
C ILE A 46 -5.36 19.51 -15.43
N GLU A 47 -5.39 18.18 -15.50
CA GLU A 47 -4.22 17.34 -15.82
C GLU A 47 -3.61 17.68 -17.21
N ALA A 48 -4.43 18.17 -18.14
CA ALA A 48 -3.97 18.67 -19.44
C ALA A 48 -3.50 20.15 -19.42
N SER A 49 -3.83 20.95 -18.41
CA SER A 49 -3.39 22.35 -18.28
C SER A 49 -2.17 22.53 -17.39
N LEU A 50 -1.98 21.69 -16.36
CA LEU A 50 -0.83 21.72 -15.46
C LEU A 50 0.49 21.71 -16.26
N THR A 51 1.23 22.82 -16.20
CA THR A 51 2.39 23.06 -17.05
C THR A 51 3.67 23.08 -16.22
N LEU A 52 4.53 22.08 -16.43
CA LEU A 52 5.88 22.04 -15.91
C LEU A 52 6.78 22.98 -16.73
N LEU A 53 7.36 24.01 -16.10
CA LEU A 53 8.17 25.04 -16.77
C LEU A 53 9.67 24.84 -16.60
N GLU A 54 10.10 24.38 -15.43
CA GLU A 54 11.50 24.08 -15.10
C GLU A 54 11.60 22.67 -14.54
N ASN A 55 12.66 21.95 -14.91
CA ASN A 55 12.93 20.59 -14.42
C ASN A 55 14.44 20.30 -14.44
N LYS A 56 15.21 21.03 -13.63
CA LYS A 56 16.67 20.92 -13.59
C LYS A 56 17.09 19.51 -13.18
N ASN A 57 18.05 18.94 -13.92
CA ASN A 57 18.56 17.58 -13.72
C ASN A 57 17.48 16.48 -13.75
N ASN A 58 16.32 16.73 -14.36
CA ASN A 58 15.13 15.84 -14.35
C ASN A 58 14.61 15.51 -12.93
N LEU A 59 14.68 16.48 -12.00
CA LEU A 59 14.23 16.33 -10.61
C LEU A 59 12.76 15.85 -10.48
N ILE A 60 11.88 16.23 -11.41
CA ILE A 60 10.50 15.78 -11.47
C ILE A 60 10.38 14.70 -12.58
N PRO A 61 9.78 13.52 -12.30
CA PRO A 61 9.17 13.12 -11.03
C PRO A 61 10.22 12.71 -9.98
N LEU A 62 10.04 13.14 -8.73
CA LEU A 62 10.99 12.93 -7.62
C LEU A 62 11.36 11.44 -7.48
N ASP A 63 12.64 11.11 -7.65
CA ASP A 63 13.19 9.77 -7.43
C ASP A 63 13.89 9.67 -6.06
N ARG A 64 14.71 8.64 -5.84
CA ARG A 64 15.58 8.43 -4.66
C ARG A 64 15.00 8.90 -3.32
N LEU A 65 13.74 8.53 -3.05
CA LEU A 65 12.98 8.94 -1.87
C LEU A 65 13.66 8.55 -0.55
N ASP A 66 14.54 7.55 -0.59
CA ASP A 66 15.44 7.14 0.49
C ASP A 66 16.44 8.21 0.95
N THR A 67 16.78 9.15 0.07
CA THR A 67 17.77 10.22 0.28
C THR A 67 17.16 11.59 0.57
N LEU A 68 15.87 11.77 0.29
CA LEU A 68 15.18 13.06 0.40
C LEU A 68 14.69 13.31 1.83
N ARG A 69 14.92 14.53 2.31
CA ARG A 69 14.30 15.12 3.50
C ARG A 69 13.50 16.31 3.00
N ILE A 70 12.19 16.12 2.87
CA ILE A 70 11.29 17.04 2.16
C ILE A 70 10.52 17.91 3.16
N ALA A 71 10.65 19.23 3.01
CA ALA A 71 9.75 20.20 3.62
C ALA A 71 8.63 20.53 2.63
N ALA A 72 7.36 20.30 3.01
CA ALA A 72 6.20 20.67 2.21
C ALA A 72 5.63 22.00 2.73
N LEU A 73 5.97 23.09 2.05
CA LEU A 73 5.65 24.46 2.43
C LEU A 73 4.39 24.97 1.69
N SER A 74 3.39 25.47 2.41
CA SER A 74 2.31 26.26 1.81
C SER A 74 2.45 27.74 2.18
N VAL A 75 2.47 28.61 1.16
CA VAL A 75 2.59 30.07 1.31
C VAL A 75 1.24 30.71 0.98
N GLY A 76 0.73 31.55 1.87
CA GLY A 76 -0.64 32.08 1.78
C GLY A 76 -1.69 31.11 2.33
N SER A 77 -1.32 30.24 3.27
CA SER A 77 -2.27 29.39 4.01
C SER A 77 -1.79 29.18 5.45
N GLU A 78 -2.66 29.42 6.42
CA GLU A 78 -2.42 29.18 7.84
C GLU A 78 -2.67 27.71 8.23
N SER A 79 -3.40 26.95 7.40
CA SER A 79 -3.75 25.55 7.61
C SER A 79 -3.08 24.61 6.59
N VAL A 80 -3.02 23.32 6.94
CA VAL A 80 -2.49 22.28 6.05
C VAL A 80 -3.39 22.13 4.82
N THR A 81 -2.79 22.12 3.64
CA THR A 81 -3.48 22.16 2.34
C THR A 81 -3.65 20.77 1.71
N GLU A 82 -4.55 20.63 0.73
CA GLU A 82 -4.67 19.38 -0.05
C GLU A 82 -3.38 19.09 -0.84
N PHE A 83 -2.63 20.12 -1.24
CA PHE A 83 -1.28 19.95 -1.80
C PHE A 83 -0.38 19.20 -0.81
N GLN A 84 -0.27 19.69 0.43
CA GLN A 84 0.53 19.06 1.49
C GLN A 84 0.02 17.63 1.83
N HIS A 85 -1.28 17.44 1.97
CA HIS A 85 -1.88 16.11 2.21
C HIS A 85 -1.64 15.12 1.05
N MET A 86 -1.65 15.57 -0.20
CA MET A 86 -1.38 14.71 -1.35
C MET A 86 0.11 14.38 -1.50
N LEU A 87 1.03 15.31 -1.20
CA LEU A 87 2.47 15.01 -1.13
C LEU A 87 2.77 13.90 -0.11
N ALA A 88 2.12 13.94 1.05
CA ALA A 88 2.29 12.94 2.11
C ALA A 88 1.84 11.52 1.72
N ASN A 89 0.95 11.37 0.72
CA ASN A 89 0.59 10.04 0.20
C ASN A 89 1.76 9.33 -0.48
N TYR A 90 2.77 10.05 -0.98
CA TYR A 90 3.90 9.45 -1.70
C TYR A 90 5.09 9.10 -0.80
N THR A 91 5.46 9.98 0.14
CA THR A 91 6.58 9.74 1.07
C THR A 91 6.42 10.61 2.33
N LYS A 92 7.27 10.40 3.36
CA LYS A 92 7.32 11.32 4.50
C LYS A 92 7.73 12.71 4.02
N VAL A 93 6.87 13.68 4.29
CA VAL A 93 7.15 15.12 4.19
C VAL A 93 6.81 15.77 5.53
N ASP A 94 7.56 16.80 5.94
CA ASP A 94 7.22 17.60 7.13
C ASP A 94 6.54 18.91 6.68
N PHE A 95 5.39 19.25 7.29
CA PHE A 95 4.55 20.37 6.86
C PHE A 95 5.01 21.72 7.43
N PHE A 96 5.02 22.74 6.59
CA PHE A 96 5.31 24.14 6.95
C PHE A 96 4.32 25.09 6.30
N ASN A 97 4.01 26.19 6.98
CA ASN A 97 3.02 27.16 6.55
C ASN A 97 3.54 28.59 6.76
N LEU A 98 3.13 29.50 5.88
CA LEU A 98 3.22 30.96 6.06
C LEU A 98 1.86 31.58 5.79
N SER A 99 1.49 32.57 6.61
CA SER A 99 0.34 33.45 6.37
C SER A 99 0.51 34.23 5.05
N ALA A 100 -0.56 34.87 4.56
CA ALA A 100 -0.47 35.73 3.36
C ALA A 100 0.36 37.01 3.59
N ASN A 101 0.43 37.47 4.85
CA ASN A 101 1.04 38.75 5.24
C ASN A 101 2.25 38.56 6.18
N PHE A 102 3.01 37.48 5.96
CA PHE A 102 4.09 37.08 6.86
C PHE A 102 5.19 38.15 7.00
N GLY A 103 5.66 38.35 8.24
CA GLY A 103 6.71 39.33 8.54
C GLY A 103 8.13 38.77 8.36
N SER A 104 9.14 39.65 8.28
CA SER A 104 10.56 39.24 8.20
C SER A 104 10.97 38.28 9.33
N ALA A 105 10.45 38.43 10.55
CA ALA A 105 10.74 37.52 11.67
C ALA A 105 10.13 36.11 11.48
N GLU A 106 8.96 36.00 10.86
CA GLU A 106 8.31 34.72 10.51
C GLU A 106 9.11 34.02 9.40
N LEU A 107 9.56 34.77 8.38
CA LEU A 107 10.40 34.27 7.31
C LEU A 107 11.73 33.69 7.81
N GLU A 108 12.49 34.43 8.62
CA GLU A 108 13.78 33.92 9.12
C GLU A 108 13.59 32.73 10.09
N THR A 109 12.50 32.73 10.86
CA THR A 109 12.10 31.57 11.68
C THR A 109 11.80 30.34 10.82
N LEU A 110 11.13 30.51 9.68
CA LEU A 110 10.91 29.44 8.71
C LEU A 110 12.23 28.96 8.10
N LYS A 111 13.06 29.86 7.55
CA LYS A 111 14.34 29.52 6.93
C LYS A 111 15.24 28.70 7.85
N SER A 112 15.26 29.05 9.15
CA SER A 112 15.97 28.30 10.19
C SER A 112 15.46 26.86 10.31
N LYS A 113 14.14 26.66 10.41
CA LYS A 113 13.51 25.32 10.43
C LYS A 113 13.79 24.52 9.14
N LEU A 114 13.79 25.19 7.98
CA LEU A 114 14.02 24.58 6.67
C LEU A 114 15.47 24.12 6.44
N ASN A 115 16.43 24.47 7.30
CA ASN A 115 17.84 24.07 7.12
C ASN A 115 18.11 22.57 7.31
N GLY A 116 17.22 21.82 7.97
CA GLY A 116 17.33 20.36 8.05
C GLY A 116 17.07 19.63 6.72
N PHE A 117 16.39 20.30 5.78
CA PHE A 117 15.81 19.69 4.57
C PHE A 117 16.70 19.91 3.36
N ASN A 118 16.81 18.89 2.49
CA ASN A 118 17.58 18.98 1.23
C ASN A 118 16.69 19.22 0.00
N LEU A 119 15.37 19.18 0.18
CA LEU A 119 14.38 19.58 -0.82
C LEU A 119 13.23 20.34 -0.14
N ILE A 120 12.84 21.48 -0.72
CA ILE A 120 11.60 22.18 -0.36
C ILE A 120 10.59 21.99 -1.51
N VAL A 121 9.39 21.51 -1.20
CA VAL A 121 8.27 21.50 -2.15
C VAL A 121 7.28 22.57 -1.70
N ALA A 122 7.19 23.66 -2.44
CA ALA A 122 6.45 24.87 -2.08
C ALA A 122 5.19 25.05 -2.94
N GLY A 123 4.03 25.13 -2.28
CA GLY A 123 2.77 25.55 -2.87
C GLY A 123 2.53 27.03 -2.62
N ILE A 124 2.41 27.82 -3.68
CA ILE A 124 2.17 29.26 -3.61
C ILE A 124 0.69 29.52 -3.89
N HIS A 125 -0.09 29.71 -2.82
CA HIS A 125 -1.54 29.86 -2.87
C HIS A 125 -2.00 31.32 -3.09
N GLN A 126 -1.12 32.28 -2.83
CA GLN A 126 -1.34 33.71 -3.06
C GLN A 126 -0.01 34.40 -3.41
N SER A 127 -0.05 35.32 -4.37
CA SER A 127 1.07 36.20 -4.73
C SER A 127 1.10 37.48 -3.88
N SER A 128 2.28 38.06 -3.69
CA SER A 128 2.46 39.36 -3.05
C SER A 128 3.67 40.10 -3.64
N ASN A 129 3.67 41.43 -3.53
CA ASN A 129 4.77 42.30 -3.94
C ASN A 129 5.59 42.81 -2.74
N SER A 130 5.39 42.25 -1.53
CA SER A 130 6.17 42.64 -0.34
C SER A 130 7.65 42.25 -0.46
N ALA A 131 8.53 42.99 0.21
CA ALA A 131 9.95 42.66 0.25
C ALA A 131 10.20 41.28 0.89
N GLU A 132 9.39 40.90 1.88
CA GLU A 132 9.34 39.60 2.54
C GLU A 132 9.02 38.48 1.56
N TYR A 133 8.03 38.66 0.70
CA TYR A 133 7.68 37.71 -0.35
C TYR A 133 8.80 37.57 -1.38
N LEU A 134 9.39 38.67 -1.84
CA LEU A 134 10.52 38.64 -2.78
C LEU A 134 11.78 37.96 -2.17
N LYS A 135 12.05 38.17 -0.88
CA LYS A 135 13.11 37.44 -0.14
C LYS A 135 12.84 35.93 -0.09
N LEU A 136 11.59 35.51 0.11
CA LEU A 136 11.20 34.10 0.11
C LEU A 136 11.36 33.46 -1.27
N ILE A 137 10.89 34.13 -2.33
CA ILE A 137 11.06 33.65 -3.71
C ILE A 137 12.56 33.55 -4.07
N ASN A 138 13.40 34.51 -3.68
CA ASN A 138 14.85 34.40 -3.88
C ASN A 138 15.45 33.17 -3.20
N TYR A 139 15.11 32.96 -1.92
CA TYR A 139 15.56 31.82 -1.13
C TYR A 139 15.16 30.47 -1.77
N LEU A 140 13.92 30.36 -2.26
CA LEU A 140 13.45 29.17 -2.98
C LEU A 140 14.13 29.01 -4.35
N ASN A 141 14.34 30.10 -5.10
CA ASN A 141 14.86 30.07 -6.47
C ASN A 141 16.39 29.94 -6.56
N GLN A 142 17.15 30.26 -5.51
CA GLN A 142 18.61 30.40 -5.59
C GLN A 142 19.37 29.76 -4.41
N GLU A 143 18.82 29.80 -3.19
CA GLU A 143 19.54 29.38 -1.97
C GLU A 143 19.26 27.92 -1.57
N LYS A 144 18.28 27.27 -2.21
CA LYS A 144 17.82 25.90 -1.91
C LYS A 144 17.42 25.14 -3.17
N THR A 145 17.57 23.81 -3.14
CA THR A 145 16.90 22.94 -4.11
C THR A 145 15.41 22.93 -3.79
N SER A 146 14.58 23.39 -4.72
CA SER A 146 13.14 23.52 -4.52
C SER A 146 12.33 23.10 -5.74
N VAL A 147 11.10 22.63 -5.48
CA VAL A 147 10.02 22.53 -6.46
C VAL A 147 8.95 23.53 -6.05
N VAL A 148 8.59 24.46 -6.94
CA VAL A 148 7.60 25.51 -6.68
C VAL A 148 6.38 25.29 -7.57
N THR A 149 5.18 25.30 -6.98
CA THR A 149 3.91 25.22 -7.69
C THR A 149 3.11 26.51 -7.47
N CYS A 150 2.70 27.16 -8.55
CA CYS A 150 1.96 28.42 -8.51
C CYS A 150 0.47 28.18 -8.75
N PHE A 151 -0.34 28.34 -7.70
CA PHE A 151 -1.79 28.08 -7.67
C PHE A 151 -2.65 29.34 -7.95
N HIS A 152 -2.07 30.34 -8.61
CA HIS A 152 -2.78 31.58 -8.98
C HIS A 152 -2.54 31.90 -10.44
N LYS A 153 -3.35 32.82 -10.99
CA LYS A 153 -3.16 33.35 -12.34
C LYS A 153 -1.77 33.98 -12.51
N THR A 154 -1.25 33.89 -13.72
CA THR A 154 0.15 34.12 -14.07
C THR A 154 0.52 35.60 -14.15
N GLU A 155 0.81 36.20 -12.99
CA GLU A 155 1.49 37.49 -12.87
C GLU A 155 2.87 37.35 -12.18
N GLU A 156 3.74 38.32 -12.40
CA GLU A 156 5.15 38.06 -12.70
C GLU A 156 6.16 37.74 -11.56
N PRO A 157 6.01 38.15 -10.28
CA PRO A 157 7.14 38.17 -9.32
C PRO A 157 7.94 36.87 -9.13
N ILE A 158 7.28 35.71 -9.27
CA ILE A 158 7.89 34.38 -9.07
C ILE A 158 8.82 34.01 -10.25
N TYR A 159 8.52 34.52 -11.44
CA TYR A 159 9.06 34.05 -12.71
C TYR A 159 10.30 34.84 -13.18
N LEU A 160 10.52 36.04 -12.62
CA LEU A 160 11.51 37.02 -13.14
C LEU A 160 12.88 37.01 -12.46
N LYS A 161 13.06 36.42 -11.26
CA LYS A 161 14.34 36.46 -10.52
C LYS A 161 14.78 35.10 -10.00
N GLY A 162 15.81 34.55 -10.63
CA GLY A 162 16.24 33.17 -10.43
C GLY A 162 15.22 32.16 -10.98
N LYS A 163 15.54 30.87 -10.86
CA LYS A 163 14.66 29.78 -11.28
C LYS A 163 14.82 28.64 -10.28
N PRO A 164 13.75 28.04 -9.71
CA PRO A 164 13.86 26.91 -8.79
C PRO A 164 14.40 25.65 -9.51
N ALA A 165 14.48 24.52 -8.82
CA ALA A 165 14.88 23.25 -9.46
C ALA A 165 13.72 22.61 -10.25
N GLY A 166 12.49 22.74 -9.76
CA GLY A 166 11.26 22.50 -10.52
C GLY A 166 10.28 23.66 -10.40
N LEU A 167 9.54 23.97 -11.47
CA LEU A 167 8.51 25.02 -11.49
C LEU A 167 7.25 24.51 -12.20
N ILE A 168 6.08 24.61 -11.55
CA ILE A 168 4.78 24.20 -12.10
C ILE A 168 3.82 25.40 -12.08
N ALA A 169 3.31 25.77 -13.24
CA ALA A 169 2.16 26.67 -13.36
C ALA A 169 0.86 25.83 -13.29
N ALA A 170 0.05 26.08 -12.26
CA ALA A 170 -1.18 25.32 -12.00
C ALA A 170 -2.46 26.14 -12.24
N PHE A 171 -2.36 27.47 -12.31
CA PHE A 171 -3.38 28.46 -12.72
C PHE A 171 -4.61 28.62 -11.80
N ASP A 172 -5.02 27.57 -11.09
CA ASP A 172 -6.12 27.55 -10.11
C ASP A 172 -5.61 27.06 -8.73
N ASN A 173 -6.37 27.37 -7.67
CA ASN A 173 -6.07 27.03 -6.27
C ASN A 173 -7.04 26.00 -5.69
N ASP A 174 -8.00 25.51 -6.46
CA ASP A 174 -8.94 24.49 -6.03
C ASP A 174 -8.25 23.19 -5.58
N SER A 175 -8.90 22.45 -4.67
CA SER A 175 -8.31 21.24 -4.08
C SER A 175 -7.95 20.18 -5.11
N LEU A 176 -8.68 20.09 -6.24
CA LEU A 176 -8.34 19.14 -7.31
C LEU A 176 -7.03 19.53 -8.01
N THR A 177 -6.84 20.82 -8.32
CA THR A 177 -5.61 21.36 -8.92
C THR A 177 -4.41 21.22 -7.97
N GLN A 178 -4.61 21.47 -6.68
CA GLN A 178 -3.61 21.19 -5.64
C GLN A 178 -3.21 19.71 -5.61
N SER A 179 -4.21 18.81 -5.55
CA SER A 179 -4.00 17.37 -5.48
C SER A 179 -3.27 16.85 -6.73
N LEU A 180 -3.71 17.21 -7.93
CA LEU A 180 -3.07 16.81 -9.19
C LEU A 180 -1.63 17.33 -9.30
N SER A 181 -1.35 18.55 -8.86
CA SER A 181 0.01 19.10 -8.87
C SER A 181 0.97 18.30 -7.98
N ALA A 182 0.53 17.91 -6.78
CA ALA A 182 1.31 17.00 -5.92
C ALA A 182 1.53 15.61 -6.55
N GLN A 183 0.54 15.09 -7.30
CA GLN A 183 0.68 13.84 -8.04
C GLN A 183 1.68 13.96 -9.21
N MET A 184 1.78 15.12 -9.87
CA MET A 184 2.79 15.35 -10.92
C MET A 184 4.21 15.30 -10.36
N ILE A 185 4.43 15.96 -9.21
CA ILE A 185 5.74 16.05 -8.55
C ILE A 185 6.31 14.66 -8.23
N PHE A 186 5.46 13.70 -7.84
CA PHE A 186 5.87 12.31 -7.58
C PHE A 186 5.61 11.34 -8.75
N GLY A 187 5.15 11.81 -9.91
CA GLY A 187 4.92 10.97 -11.09
C GLY A 187 3.75 9.99 -10.95
N GLY A 188 2.72 10.32 -10.16
CA GLY A 188 1.40 9.67 -10.26
C GLY A 188 0.61 10.12 -11.49
N ILE A 189 0.91 11.32 -12.01
CA ILE A 189 0.51 11.78 -13.35
C ILE A 189 1.75 12.21 -14.15
N GLY A 190 1.63 12.24 -15.47
CA GLY A 190 2.62 12.86 -16.34
C GLY A 190 2.48 14.39 -16.39
N ALA A 191 3.35 15.04 -17.17
CA ALA A 191 3.26 16.47 -17.47
C ALA A 191 3.02 16.66 -18.96
N LYS A 192 1.95 17.36 -19.34
CA LYS A 192 1.56 17.58 -20.74
C LYS A 192 1.11 19.02 -21.06
N GLY A 193 0.87 19.83 -20.03
CA GLY A 193 0.43 21.22 -20.20
C GLY A 193 1.40 22.09 -20.99
N LYS A 194 0.83 23.12 -21.61
CA LYS A 194 1.51 24.12 -22.42
C LYS A 194 0.92 25.48 -22.09
N LEU A 195 1.76 26.50 -21.95
CA LEU A 195 1.28 27.84 -21.59
C LEU A 195 0.30 28.40 -22.64
N PRO A 196 -0.90 28.90 -22.23
CA PRO A 196 -1.87 29.49 -23.15
C PRO A 196 -1.47 30.90 -23.62
N GLU A 197 -0.58 31.57 -22.88
CA GLU A 197 -0.09 32.93 -23.06
C GLU A 197 1.36 33.05 -22.55
N ASN A 198 2.00 34.22 -22.65
CA ASN A 198 3.35 34.42 -22.13
C ASN A 198 3.30 34.66 -20.61
N ILE A 199 4.34 34.22 -19.89
CA ILE A 199 4.59 34.63 -18.50
C ILE A 199 5.81 35.55 -18.50
N GLY A 200 5.54 36.85 -18.58
CA GLY A 200 6.53 37.89 -18.85
C GLY A 200 7.37 37.59 -20.09
N GLU A 201 8.62 38.03 -20.06
CA GLU A 201 9.61 37.72 -21.11
C GLU A 201 10.27 36.34 -20.93
N THR A 202 10.07 35.67 -19.78
CA THR A 202 10.86 34.47 -19.41
C THR A 202 10.30 33.16 -19.97
N TYR A 203 8.97 33.04 -20.11
CA TYR A 203 8.34 31.82 -20.62
C TYR A 203 7.32 32.18 -21.73
N PRO A 204 7.59 31.87 -23.00
CA PRO A 204 6.66 32.17 -24.09
C PRO A 204 5.47 31.22 -24.09
N LYS A 205 4.37 31.68 -24.71
CA LYS A 205 3.21 30.86 -25.06
C LYS A 205 3.65 29.56 -25.75
N GLY A 206 3.09 28.43 -25.32
CA GLY A 206 3.48 27.09 -25.79
C GLY A 206 4.70 26.48 -25.08
N ALA A 207 5.35 27.17 -24.14
CA ALA A 207 6.34 26.55 -23.27
C ALA A 207 5.70 25.48 -22.36
N GLY A 208 6.48 24.47 -21.99
CA GLY A 208 6.07 23.37 -21.12
C GLY A 208 6.88 22.10 -21.38
N ILE A 209 7.49 21.55 -20.34
CA ILE A 209 8.29 20.32 -20.35
C ILE A 209 7.32 19.12 -20.29
N VAL A 210 7.53 18.13 -21.17
CA VAL A 210 6.68 16.94 -21.25
C VAL A 210 7.30 15.80 -20.45
N ILE A 211 6.48 15.14 -19.62
CA ILE A 211 6.80 13.88 -18.94
C ILE A 211 5.71 12.89 -19.35
N GLU A 212 6.03 11.97 -20.26
CA GLU A 212 5.02 11.17 -20.96
C GLU A 212 4.27 10.16 -20.08
N LYS A 213 4.98 9.54 -19.12
CA LYS A 213 4.53 8.34 -18.41
C LYS A 213 4.55 8.55 -16.89
N PRO A 214 3.46 8.24 -16.17
CA PRO A 214 3.50 8.12 -14.72
C PRO A 214 4.35 6.90 -14.32
N ILE A 215 4.94 6.98 -13.13
CA ILE A 215 5.84 5.96 -12.56
C ILE A 215 5.38 5.45 -11.19
N ARG A 216 4.39 6.10 -10.56
CA ARG A 216 3.82 5.74 -9.24
C ARG A 216 2.30 5.69 -9.28
N LEU A 217 1.69 5.30 -8.17
CA LEU A 217 0.23 5.31 -8.01
C LEU A 217 -0.37 6.70 -8.30
N LYS A 218 -1.38 6.73 -9.17
CA LYS A 218 -2.30 7.88 -9.34
C LYS A 218 -3.42 7.80 -8.31
N TYR A 219 -3.97 8.93 -7.86
CA TYR A 219 -5.15 8.97 -6.97
C TYR A 219 -6.30 9.67 -7.69
N THR A 220 -7.33 8.91 -8.08
CA THR A 220 -8.35 9.33 -9.05
C THR A 220 -9.71 8.63 -8.85
N LEU A 221 -10.65 8.87 -9.76
CA LEU A 221 -11.98 8.28 -9.76
C LEU A 221 -12.00 6.89 -10.46
N PRO A 222 -12.82 5.93 -9.99
CA PRO A 222 -13.15 4.69 -10.70
C PRO A 222 -13.50 4.87 -12.19
N GLU A 223 -14.13 5.98 -12.56
CA GLU A 223 -14.51 6.27 -13.94
C GLU A 223 -13.28 6.39 -14.88
N GLU A 224 -12.07 6.72 -14.36
CA GLU A 224 -10.82 6.73 -15.14
C GLU A 224 -10.29 5.31 -15.50
N VAL A 225 -10.97 4.25 -15.05
CA VAL A 225 -10.77 2.86 -15.49
C VAL A 225 -12.07 2.21 -16.00
N GLY A 226 -13.08 3.02 -16.35
CA GLY A 226 -14.37 2.56 -16.85
C GLY A 226 -15.30 1.94 -15.78
N ILE A 227 -14.97 2.08 -14.50
CA ILE A 227 -15.76 1.56 -13.38
C ILE A 227 -16.68 2.66 -12.84
N SER A 228 -17.93 2.35 -12.54
CA SER A 228 -18.83 3.32 -11.90
C SER A 228 -18.53 3.43 -10.40
N SER A 229 -18.20 4.64 -9.93
CA SER A 229 -18.11 5.00 -8.51
C SER A 229 -19.37 4.64 -7.75
N ALA A 230 -20.55 4.87 -8.32
CA ALA A 230 -21.82 4.58 -7.65
C ALA A 230 -21.97 3.08 -7.36
N LYS A 231 -21.64 2.22 -8.32
CA LYS A 231 -21.69 0.76 -8.12
C LYS A 231 -20.57 0.25 -7.20
N LEU A 232 -19.32 0.66 -7.46
CA LEU A 232 -18.16 0.21 -6.69
C LEU A 232 -18.27 0.63 -5.22
N ASN A 233 -18.52 1.91 -4.97
CA ASN A 233 -18.62 2.44 -3.61
C ASN A 233 -19.82 1.84 -2.89
N GLY A 234 -20.99 1.74 -3.55
CA GLY A 234 -22.20 1.16 -2.99
C GLY A 234 -22.04 -0.31 -2.59
N ALA A 235 -21.36 -1.12 -3.41
CA ALA A 235 -21.10 -2.52 -3.11
C ALA A 235 -20.14 -2.69 -1.92
N ILE A 236 -19.01 -1.98 -1.91
CA ILE A 236 -18.03 -2.04 -0.82
C ILE A 236 -18.64 -1.49 0.49
N ASP A 237 -19.30 -0.34 0.44
CA ASP A 237 -19.95 0.27 1.61
C ASP A 237 -21.03 -0.64 2.20
N SER A 238 -21.87 -1.27 1.38
CA SER A 238 -22.91 -2.18 1.84
C SER A 238 -22.33 -3.36 2.64
N ILE A 239 -21.30 -4.01 2.11
CA ILE A 239 -20.64 -5.16 2.76
C ILE A 239 -19.94 -4.74 4.05
N VAL A 240 -19.21 -3.61 4.04
CA VAL A 240 -18.50 -3.10 5.23
C VAL A 240 -19.47 -2.62 6.32
N ILE A 241 -20.54 -1.90 5.96
CA ILE A 241 -21.53 -1.42 6.91
C ILE A 241 -22.30 -2.60 7.54
N ASN A 242 -22.65 -3.62 6.75
CA ASN A 242 -23.22 -4.86 7.30
C ASN A 242 -22.25 -5.52 8.31
N ALA A 243 -20.97 -5.68 7.95
CA ALA A 243 -19.97 -6.27 8.83
C ALA A 243 -19.77 -5.49 10.14
N LEU A 244 -19.78 -4.14 10.09
CA LEU A 244 -19.72 -3.27 11.27
C LEU A 244 -20.98 -3.39 12.14
N ASN A 245 -22.17 -3.38 11.53
CA ASN A 245 -23.45 -3.56 12.24
C ASN A 245 -23.55 -4.94 12.91
N LYS A 246 -22.93 -5.98 12.32
CA LYS A 246 -22.78 -7.32 12.91
C LYS A 246 -21.63 -7.43 13.91
N LYS A 247 -20.84 -6.36 14.14
CA LYS A 247 -19.65 -6.31 15.01
C LYS A 247 -18.53 -7.31 14.62
N ALA A 248 -18.32 -7.53 13.32
CA ALA A 248 -17.22 -8.38 12.82
C ALA A 248 -15.82 -7.77 13.04
N PHE A 249 -15.74 -6.46 13.23
CA PHE A 249 -14.57 -5.66 13.63
C PHE A 249 -15.09 -4.29 14.10
N PRO A 250 -14.35 -3.54 14.93
CA PRO A 250 -14.77 -2.18 15.32
C PRO A 250 -14.50 -1.16 14.21
N GLY A 251 -13.47 -1.38 13.38
CA GLY A 251 -13.13 -0.51 12.26
C GLY A 251 -12.22 -1.17 11.23
N CYS A 252 -12.14 -0.57 10.05
CA CYS A 252 -11.29 -1.04 8.96
C CYS A 252 -10.88 0.09 8.00
N ASN A 253 -9.89 -0.21 7.17
CA ASN A 253 -9.47 0.56 6.02
C ASN A 253 -9.52 -0.31 4.77
N VAL A 254 -10.08 0.23 3.69
CA VAL A 254 -10.20 -0.45 2.39
C VAL A 254 -9.56 0.41 1.31
N LEU A 255 -8.73 -0.20 0.47
CA LEU A 255 -8.11 0.44 -0.68
C LEU A 255 -8.20 -0.48 -1.92
N VAL A 256 -8.55 0.10 -3.06
CA VAL A 256 -8.56 -0.59 -4.36
C VAL A 256 -7.80 0.25 -5.38
N ALA A 257 -6.91 -0.39 -6.13
CA ALA A 257 -6.26 0.21 -7.30
C ALA A 257 -6.40 -0.68 -8.54
N LYS A 258 -6.52 -0.04 -9.70
CA LYS A 258 -6.62 -0.68 -11.03
C LYS A 258 -5.66 0.04 -11.97
N GLU A 259 -4.81 -0.68 -12.70
CA GLU A 259 -3.85 -0.10 -13.66
C GLU A 259 -2.91 0.96 -13.04
N GLY A 260 -2.53 0.79 -11.75
CA GLY A 260 -1.73 1.78 -11.03
C GLY A 260 -2.50 3.05 -10.62
N LYS A 261 -3.83 3.08 -10.76
CA LYS A 261 -4.70 4.16 -10.27
C LYS A 261 -5.40 3.67 -9.00
N VAL A 262 -5.16 4.31 -7.85
CA VAL A 262 -6.00 4.18 -6.65
C VAL A 262 -7.34 4.83 -6.95
N ILE A 263 -8.37 3.98 -7.02
CA ILE A 263 -9.75 4.34 -7.37
C ILE A 263 -10.70 4.27 -6.17
N PHE A 264 -10.29 3.57 -5.11
CA PHE A 264 -11.02 3.53 -3.85
C PHE A 264 -10.05 3.64 -2.68
N ARG A 265 -10.33 4.51 -1.72
CA ARG A 265 -9.71 4.50 -0.39
C ARG A 265 -10.71 5.02 0.65
N LYS A 266 -11.00 4.24 1.69
CA LYS A 266 -11.96 4.64 2.74
C LYS A 266 -11.65 3.97 4.08
N ALA A 267 -11.70 4.76 5.14
CA ALA A 267 -11.67 4.28 6.52
C ALA A 267 -13.10 4.22 7.08
N TYR A 268 -13.36 3.25 7.95
CA TYR A 268 -14.69 2.99 8.51
C TYR A 268 -14.62 2.61 9.98
N GLY A 269 -15.66 2.95 10.72
CA GLY A 269 -15.80 2.58 12.12
C GLY A 269 -14.75 3.26 13.00
N TYR A 270 -14.32 2.53 14.04
CA TYR A 270 -13.55 3.06 15.16
C TYR A 270 -12.45 2.08 15.57
N HIS A 271 -11.49 2.56 16.37
CA HIS A 271 -10.42 1.71 16.92
C HIS A 271 -10.98 0.61 17.82
N THR A 272 -12.06 0.88 18.54
CA THR A 272 -12.73 -0.04 19.48
C THR A 272 -14.26 0.19 19.45
N PHE A 273 -15.04 -0.75 19.99
CA PHE A 273 -16.52 -0.68 19.94
C PHE A 273 -17.14 0.39 20.86
N GLU A 274 -16.37 1.01 21.75
CA GLU A 274 -16.76 2.18 22.54
C GLU A 274 -16.78 3.47 21.70
N ASN A 275 -16.36 3.40 20.43
CA ASN A 275 -16.44 4.46 19.43
C ASN A 275 -15.72 5.78 19.80
N LEU A 276 -14.71 5.71 20.69
CA LEU A 276 -13.99 6.88 21.19
C LEU A 276 -12.96 7.48 20.21
N ARG A 277 -12.59 6.74 19.16
CA ARG A 277 -11.57 7.15 18.17
C ARG A 277 -11.93 6.61 16.78
N PRO A 278 -12.40 7.45 15.84
CA PRO A 278 -12.68 7.04 14.47
C PRO A 278 -11.44 6.47 13.78
N SER A 279 -11.65 5.46 12.93
CA SER A 279 -10.63 4.99 11.99
C SER A 279 -10.36 6.06 10.93
N ARG A 280 -9.07 6.23 10.58
CA ARG A 280 -8.60 7.19 9.56
C ARG A 280 -7.75 6.47 8.52
N LEU A 281 -7.53 7.11 7.38
CA LEU A 281 -6.67 6.59 6.30
C LEU A 281 -5.19 6.43 6.74
N ASP A 282 -4.77 7.19 7.75
CA ASP A 282 -3.43 7.14 8.35
C ASP A 282 -3.34 6.20 9.58
N ASP A 283 -4.35 5.38 9.89
CA ASP A 283 -4.20 4.41 10.98
C ASP A 283 -3.36 3.20 10.56
N LEU A 284 -2.44 2.81 11.44
CA LEU A 284 -1.56 1.67 11.30
C LEU A 284 -2.23 0.42 11.91
N TYR A 285 -2.29 -0.65 11.13
CA TYR A 285 -2.82 -1.95 11.57
C TYR A 285 -1.70 -2.97 11.68
N ASP A 286 -1.78 -3.87 12.66
CA ASP A 286 -0.94 -5.06 12.71
C ASP A 286 -1.30 -5.96 11.52
N LEU A 287 -0.33 -6.17 10.63
CA LEU A 287 -0.53 -6.92 9.39
C LEU A 287 -0.70 -8.43 9.64
N ALA A 288 -0.37 -8.94 10.83
CA ALA A 288 -0.29 -10.34 11.17
C ALA A 288 0.42 -11.12 10.06
N SER A 289 -0.19 -12.19 9.52
CA SER A 289 0.42 -13.00 8.46
C SER A 289 0.56 -12.31 7.10
N VAL A 290 0.00 -11.11 6.86
CA VAL A 290 0.39 -10.31 5.67
C VAL A 290 1.87 -9.89 5.76
N THR A 291 2.44 -9.78 6.97
CA THR A 291 3.90 -9.61 7.21
C THR A 291 4.75 -10.64 6.46
N LYS A 292 4.22 -11.84 6.20
CA LYS A 292 4.94 -12.87 5.43
C LYS A 292 5.32 -12.37 4.05
N ILE A 293 4.41 -11.69 3.35
CA ILE A 293 4.66 -11.15 2.00
C ILE A 293 5.14 -9.69 2.01
N SER A 294 4.92 -8.92 3.08
CA SER A 294 5.36 -7.52 3.17
C SER A 294 6.68 -7.29 3.91
N GLY A 295 7.17 -8.24 4.72
CA GLY A 295 8.44 -8.17 5.44
C GLY A 295 9.32 -9.42 5.28
N GLY A 296 8.79 -10.62 5.52
CA GLY A 296 9.54 -11.88 5.36
C GLY A 296 10.05 -12.10 3.93
N LEU A 297 9.13 -12.04 2.97
CA LEU A 297 9.38 -12.21 1.55
C LEU A 297 10.43 -11.24 0.98
N PRO A 298 10.33 -9.90 1.10
CA PRO A 298 11.24 -8.99 0.40
C PRO A 298 12.73 -9.24 0.72
N GLY A 299 13.04 -9.70 1.94
CA GLY A 299 14.39 -10.16 2.31
C GLY A 299 14.86 -11.34 1.44
N ILE A 300 14.11 -12.44 1.44
CA ILE A 300 14.45 -13.67 0.69
C ILE A 300 14.38 -13.44 -0.83
N LEU A 301 13.39 -12.69 -1.30
CA LEU A 301 13.16 -12.34 -2.69
C LEU A 301 14.37 -11.60 -3.27
N LYS A 302 14.93 -10.61 -2.56
CA LYS A 302 16.14 -9.90 -2.96
C LYS A 302 17.39 -10.77 -2.93
N LEU A 303 17.54 -11.63 -1.91
CA LEU A 303 18.69 -12.52 -1.80
C LEU A 303 18.69 -13.62 -2.86
N TYR A 304 17.53 -14.06 -3.35
CA TYR A 304 17.43 -14.92 -4.53
C TYR A 304 17.78 -14.16 -5.82
N ASP A 305 17.24 -12.96 -6.01
CA ASP A 305 17.50 -12.12 -7.19
C ASP A 305 19.00 -11.73 -7.34
N GLU A 306 19.70 -11.59 -6.21
CA GLU A 306 21.16 -11.38 -6.13
C GLU A 306 21.98 -12.68 -6.21
N GLY A 307 21.36 -13.84 -6.41
CA GLY A 307 22.02 -15.15 -6.48
C GLY A 307 22.62 -15.66 -5.16
N LYS A 308 22.35 -14.99 -4.03
CA LYS A 308 22.85 -15.32 -2.69
C LYS A 308 22.08 -16.45 -2.02
N ILE A 309 20.83 -16.69 -2.43
CA ILE A 309 20.02 -17.85 -2.06
C ILE A 309 19.61 -18.59 -3.33
N MET A 310 19.68 -19.92 -3.31
CA MET A 310 19.17 -20.80 -4.37
C MET A 310 17.99 -21.62 -3.84
N LEU A 311 16.87 -21.60 -4.56
CA LEU A 311 15.62 -22.24 -4.11
C LEU A 311 15.76 -23.75 -3.92
N ASP A 312 16.49 -24.43 -4.81
CA ASP A 312 16.67 -25.88 -4.80
C ASP A 312 17.93 -26.33 -4.04
N LYS A 313 18.47 -25.45 -3.17
CA LYS A 313 19.53 -25.79 -2.21
C LYS A 313 18.98 -25.98 -0.79
N PRO A 314 19.66 -26.78 0.06
CA PRO A 314 19.25 -26.98 1.44
C PRO A 314 19.27 -25.68 2.26
N VAL A 315 18.25 -25.50 3.10
CA VAL A 315 18.16 -24.38 4.05
C VAL A 315 19.36 -24.36 5.01
N ALA A 316 19.94 -25.52 5.32
CA ALA A 316 21.12 -25.63 6.19
C ALA A 316 22.43 -25.07 5.59
N ASP A 317 22.44 -24.67 4.31
CA ASP A 317 23.52 -23.87 3.72
C ASP A 317 23.45 -22.41 4.21
N TYR A 318 22.22 -21.88 4.31
CA TYR A 318 21.88 -20.50 4.67
C TYR A 318 21.54 -20.31 6.17
N PHE A 319 21.19 -21.39 6.86
CA PHE A 319 20.85 -21.40 8.28
C PHE A 319 21.67 -22.50 8.99
N PRO A 320 22.92 -22.22 9.41
CA PRO A 320 23.83 -23.24 9.96
C PRO A 320 23.36 -23.93 11.25
N ASP A 321 22.35 -23.37 11.94
CA ASP A 321 21.66 -24.02 13.06
C ASP A 321 20.78 -25.21 12.63
N TRP A 322 20.50 -25.43 11.34
CA TRP A 322 19.86 -26.66 10.88
C TRP A 322 20.84 -27.72 10.37
N ARG A 323 22.14 -27.40 10.28
CA ARG A 323 23.16 -28.34 9.80
C ARG A 323 23.31 -29.53 10.75
N ASN A 324 23.41 -30.71 10.16
CA ASN A 324 23.64 -31.98 10.86
C ASN A 324 25.10 -32.05 11.34
N ARG A 325 25.33 -32.47 12.60
CA ARG A 325 26.65 -32.63 13.24
C ARG A 325 26.63 -33.87 14.14
N LEU A 326 27.79 -34.47 14.40
CA LEU A 326 27.92 -35.78 15.08
C LEU A 326 27.06 -35.91 16.36
N PHE A 327 27.13 -34.93 17.26
CA PHE A 327 26.36 -34.86 18.51
C PHE A 327 25.15 -33.91 18.46
N HIS A 328 24.93 -33.24 17.33
CA HIS A 328 23.80 -32.35 17.10
C HIS A 328 23.18 -32.70 15.75
N ARG A 329 22.34 -33.75 15.74
CA ARG A 329 21.56 -34.12 14.55
C ARG A 329 20.36 -33.20 14.33
N SER A 330 19.96 -33.06 13.08
CA SER A 330 18.82 -32.26 12.62
C SER A 330 18.24 -32.98 11.41
N ASP A 331 16.96 -33.34 11.48
CA ASP A 331 16.16 -33.91 10.38
C ASP A 331 15.80 -32.85 9.31
N LYS A 332 16.05 -31.57 9.60
CA LYS A 332 15.76 -30.42 8.73
C LYS A 332 16.91 -30.03 7.80
N ALA A 333 18.05 -30.71 7.91
CA ALA A 333 19.27 -30.37 7.18
C ALA A 333 19.04 -30.31 5.66
N ASP A 334 18.32 -31.30 5.12
CA ASP A 334 18.14 -31.51 3.69
C ASP A 334 16.82 -30.91 3.14
N ILE A 335 16.13 -30.06 3.90
CA ILE A 335 14.94 -29.34 3.42
C ILE A 335 15.39 -28.24 2.48
N THR A 336 14.88 -28.19 1.25
CA THR A 336 15.19 -27.12 0.31
C THR A 336 14.50 -25.79 0.66
N VAL A 337 15.09 -24.67 0.23
CA VAL A 337 14.48 -23.33 0.38
C VAL A 337 13.10 -23.28 -0.31
N ARG A 338 12.93 -23.99 -1.43
CA ARG A 338 11.65 -24.12 -2.15
C ARG A 338 10.59 -24.86 -1.32
N GLU A 339 10.92 -26.01 -0.73
CA GLU A 339 10.00 -26.74 0.17
C GLU A 339 9.64 -25.92 1.41
N LEU A 340 10.61 -25.17 1.95
CA LEU A 340 10.44 -24.30 3.11
C LEU A 340 9.38 -23.24 2.86
N TYR A 341 9.54 -22.44 1.80
CA TYR A 341 8.68 -21.29 1.52
C TYR A 341 7.41 -21.62 0.73
N ALA A 342 7.32 -22.81 0.11
CA ALA A 342 6.05 -23.33 -0.43
C ALA A 342 5.19 -24.06 0.61
N HIS A 343 5.51 -23.98 1.91
CA HIS A 343 4.78 -24.65 3.00
C HIS A 343 4.63 -26.18 2.83
N GLN A 344 5.70 -26.88 2.42
CA GLN A 344 5.71 -28.35 2.34
C GLN A 344 6.94 -29.03 2.93
N SER A 345 7.75 -28.28 3.69
CA SER A 345 8.89 -28.76 4.48
C SER A 345 8.53 -29.83 5.51
N GLY A 346 7.24 -29.96 5.87
CA GLY A 346 6.75 -30.90 6.87
C GLY A 346 6.86 -30.40 8.32
N LEU A 347 7.31 -29.17 8.53
CA LEU A 347 7.34 -28.50 9.83
C LEU A 347 5.94 -28.41 10.45
N VAL A 348 5.87 -28.39 11.79
CA VAL A 348 4.59 -28.16 12.48
C VAL A 348 4.08 -26.74 12.20
N PRO A 349 2.75 -26.50 12.22
CA PRO A 349 2.20 -25.18 11.91
C PRO A 349 2.73 -24.04 12.81
N PHE A 350 2.74 -24.29 14.12
CA PHE A 350 2.98 -23.30 15.16
C PHE A 350 3.63 -23.95 16.37
N ILE A 351 4.41 -23.18 17.13
CA ILE A 351 4.94 -23.55 18.44
C ILE A 351 4.59 -22.41 19.41
N GLY A 352 3.88 -22.73 20.49
CA GLY A 352 3.53 -21.74 21.52
C GLY A 352 4.71 -21.41 22.42
N PHE A 353 5.78 -20.81 21.88
CA PHE A 353 7.05 -20.56 22.58
C PHE A 353 6.84 -19.86 23.92
N TRP A 354 6.01 -18.81 23.94
CA TRP A 354 5.64 -18.04 25.13
C TRP A 354 5.15 -18.90 26.31
N LYS A 355 4.58 -20.09 26.07
CA LYS A 355 4.11 -20.96 27.17
C LYS A 355 5.26 -21.41 28.09
N GLN A 356 6.50 -21.46 27.61
CA GLN A 356 7.70 -21.74 28.42
C GLN A 356 8.18 -20.53 29.25
N THR A 357 7.66 -19.33 28.99
CA THR A 357 7.96 -18.12 29.76
C THR A 357 6.95 -17.86 30.88
N MET A 358 5.88 -18.67 30.96
CA MET A 358 4.84 -18.61 31.99
C MET A 358 5.14 -19.51 33.18
N LYS A 359 4.56 -19.18 34.34
CA LYS A 359 4.44 -20.05 35.51
C LYS A 359 3.10 -19.78 36.20
N ASP A 360 2.37 -20.83 36.57
CA ASP A 360 1.13 -20.78 37.35
C ASP A 360 0.09 -19.77 36.82
N GLY A 361 -0.08 -19.74 35.48
CA GLY A 361 -1.00 -18.83 34.78
C GLY A 361 -0.52 -17.37 34.68
N LYS A 362 0.74 -17.07 35.01
CA LYS A 362 1.31 -15.71 35.03
C LYS A 362 2.66 -15.64 34.31
N LEU A 363 3.09 -14.44 33.93
CA LEU A 363 4.43 -14.18 33.40
C LEU A 363 5.49 -14.57 34.45
N SER A 364 6.50 -15.35 34.07
CA SER A 364 7.52 -15.80 35.03
C SER A 364 8.59 -14.72 35.28
N PRO A 365 8.86 -14.32 36.54
CA PRO A 365 9.95 -13.39 36.88
C PRO A 365 11.36 -13.90 36.54
N LYS A 366 11.50 -15.17 36.15
CA LYS A 366 12.74 -15.73 35.58
C LYS A 366 13.06 -15.18 34.19
N TRP A 367 12.03 -14.80 33.43
CA TRP A 367 12.11 -14.49 32.01
C TRP A 367 11.73 -13.05 31.67
N TYR A 368 11.05 -12.33 32.57
CA TYR A 368 10.51 -11.01 32.30
C TYR A 368 10.99 -9.93 33.27
N SER A 369 11.26 -8.75 32.70
CA SER A 369 11.44 -7.49 33.41
C SER A 369 10.35 -6.47 33.02
N ILE A 370 10.05 -5.54 33.92
CA ILE A 370 9.16 -4.40 33.66
C ILE A 370 9.89 -3.20 33.02
N GLN A 371 11.22 -3.20 33.04
CA GLN A 371 12.09 -2.19 32.42
C GLN A 371 13.10 -2.85 31.47
N PRO A 372 13.47 -2.19 30.36
CA PRO A 372 14.48 -2.71 29.45
C PRO A 372 15.88 -2.54 30.03
N ASP A 373 16.75 -3.53 29.81
CA ASP A 373 18.19 -3.47 30.05
C ASP A 373 18.96 -4.31 29.00
N GLU A 374 20.27 -4.48 29.17
CA GLU A 374 21.13 -5.28 28.27
C GLU A 374 20.70 -6.75 28.12
N LYS A 375 19.95 -7.29 29.09
CA LYS A 375 19.45 -8.68 29.14
C LYS A 375 17.99 -8.77 28.72
N TYR A 376 17.20 -7.72 28.90
CA TYR A 376 15.77 -7.66 28.59
C TYR A 376 15.47 -6.62 27.50
N THR A 377 15.89 -6.86 26.25
CA THR A 377 15.62 -5.93 25.13
C THR A 377 14.37 -6.29 24.32
N LEU A 378 13.87 -7.52 24.46
CA LEU A 378 12.76 -8.06 23.67
C LEU A 378 11.40 -7.59 24.22
N CYS A 379 10.94 -6.42 23.79
CA CYS A 379 9.62 -5.89 24.16
C CYS A 379 8.48 -6.75 23.58
N VAL A 380 7.77 -7.48 24.42
CA VAL A 380 6.62 -8.32 24.01
C VAL A 380 5.28 -7.59 24.12
N ALA A 381 5.24 -6.58 25.00
CA ALA A 381 4.17 -5.59 25.19
C ALA A 381 4.75 -4.39 25.98
N PRO A 382 4.10 -3.21 25.98
CA PRO A 382 4.50 -2.09 26.83
C PRO A 382 4.65 -2.51 28.30
N GLY A 383 5.84 -2.25 28.88
CA GLY A 383 6.17 -2.64 30.25
C GLY A 383 6.45 -4.14 30.47
N ILE A 384 6.63 -4.93 29.39
CA ILE A 384 6.94 -6.36 29.48
C ILE A 384 8.08 -6.71 28.51
N TYR A 385 9.27 -6.95 29.07
CA TYR A 385 10.50 -7.22 28.31
C TYR A 385 11.02 -8.62 28.62
N LEU A 386 11.23 -9.44 27.57
CA LEU A 386 11.70 -10.82 27.66
C LEU A 386 13.23 -10.90 27.60
N ASP A 387 13.79 -11.85 28.34
CA ASP A 387 15.22 -12.15 28.39
C ASP A 387 15.77 -12.60 27.02
N ASN A 388 16.82 -11.92 26.54
CA ASN A 388 17.49 -12.12 25.26
C ASN A 388 17.98 -13.57 25.05
N ARG A 389 18.24 -14.32 26.12
CA ARG A 389 18.63 -15.75 26.05
C ARG A 389 17.50 -16.62 25.52
N PHE A 390 16.24 -16.18 25.57
CA PHE A 390 15.09 -16.95 25.12
C PHE A 390 15.08 -17.17 23.58
N LEU A 391 15.76 -16.34 22.79
CA LEU A 391 15.96 -16.59 21.36
C LEU A 391 16.61 -17.97 21.09
N LYS A 392 17.50 -18.42 21.99
CA LYS A 392 18.11 -19.75 21.93
C LYS A 392 17.10 -20.88 22.20
N THR A 393 16.06 -20.63 22.98
CA THR A 393 14.92 -21.55 23.18
C THR A 393 14.09 -21.65 21.90
N VAL A 394 13.77 -20.52 21.25
CA VAL A 394 13.01 -20.49 19.98
C VAL A 394 13.72 -21.33 18.91
N ASN A 395 15.01 -21.06 18.63
CA ASN A 395 15.78 -21.82 17.64
C ASN A 395 15.87 -23.31 18.00
N ARG A 396 16.20 -23.64 19.25
CA ARG A 396 16.26 -25.01 19.77
C ARG A 396 14.97 -25.78 19.52
N ASP A 397 13.82 -25.16 19.74
CA ASP A 397 12.52 -25.83 19.65
C ASP A 397 12.02 -25.95 18.22
N ILE A 398 12.32 -24.97 17.35
CA ILE A 398 12.16 -25.12 15.90
C ILE A 398 13.02 -26.28 15.42
N ARG A 399 14.32 -26.29 15.75
CA ARG A 399 15.27 -27.33 15.35
C ARG A 399 14.86 -28.73 15.85
N LYS A 400 14.29 -28.84 17.06
CA LYS A 400 13.79 -30.10 17.65
C LYS A 400 12.35 -30.48 17.27
N SER A 401 11.56 -29.60 16.65
CA SER A 401 10.17 -29.90 16.27
C SER A 401 10.09 -31.07 15.29
N ALA A 402 9.07 -31.93 15.40
CA ALA A 402 8.96 -33.10 14.54
C ALA A 402 8.55 -32.71 13.10
N LEU A 403 9.25 -33.24 12.09
CA LEU A 403 8.76 -33.22 10.71
C LEU A 403 7.66 -34.26 10.54
N LYS A 404 6.42 -33.80 10.32
CA LYS A 404 5.23 -34.68 10.26
C LYS A 404 4.85 -35.11 8.85
N THR A 405 5.00 -34.24 7.85
CA THR A 405 4.37 -34.41 6.52
C THR A 405 5.16 -33.72 5.40
N ARG A 406 6.49 -33.92 5.34
CA ARG A 406 7.31 -33.39 4.24
C ARG A 406 6.76 -33.85 2.89
N GLY A 407 6.69 -32.95 1.91
CA GLY A 407 6.08 -33.21 0.60
C GLY A 407 4.55 -33.15 0.58
N LYS A 408 3.89 -32.67 1.63
CA LYS A 408 2.47 -32.28 1.65
C LYS A 408 2.31 -30.84 2.15
N TYR A 409 1.28 -30.14 1.69
CA TYR A 409 0.98 -28.78 2.16
C TYR A 409 0.61 -28.76 3.65
N VAL A 410 1.39 -28.02 4.43
CA VAL A 410 1.08 -27.63 5.81
C VAL A 410 1.52 -26.19 6.01
N TYR A 411 0.53 -25.29 6.14
CA TYR A 411 0.80 -23.90 6.54
C TYR A 411 1.57 -23.88 7.87
N SER A 412 2.68 -23.14 7.89
CA SER A 412 3.59 -23.09 9.04
C SER A 412 4.27 -21.73 9.13
N ASP A 413 4.29 -21.19 10.34
CA ASP A 413 4.96 -19.92 10.66
C ASP A 413 6.49 -20.09 10.78
N LEU A 414 6.97 -21.28 11.15
CA LEU A 414 8.36 -21.52 11.51
C LEU A 414 9.39 -21.17 10.40
N PRO A 415 9.12 -21.43 9.10
CA PRO A 415 9.89 -20.87 7.97
C PRO A 415 10.16 -19.36 8.07
N LEU A 416 9.14 -18.61 8.44
CA LEU A 416 9.14 -17.15 8.47
C LEU A 416 9.65 -16.60 9.82
N VAL A 417 9.59 -17.40 10.89
CA VAL A 417 10.22 -17.09 12.20
C VAL A 417 11.75 -17.13 12.11
N ILE A 418 12.36 -18.02 11.31
CA ILE A 418 13.82 -18.06 11.11
C ILE A 418 14.33 -17.13 9.99
N THR A 419 13.43 -16.60 9.16
CA THR A 419 13.78 -15.75 8.00
C THR A 419 14.64 -14.53 8.35
N PRO A 420 14.40 -13.77 9.44
CA PRO A 420 15.27 -12.65 9.85
C PRO A 420 16.73 -13.08 10.01
N GLN A 421 16.96 -14.17 10.73
CA GLN A 421 18.30 -14.70 11.01
C GLN A 421 19.01 -15.21 9.75
N ILE A 422 18.26 -15.70 8.74
CA ILE A 422 18.82 -16.06 7.42
C ILE A 422 19.30 -14.82 6.69
N VAL A 423 18.49 -13.75 6.66
CA VAL A 423 18.86 -12.48 6.01
C VAL A 423 20.05 -11.84 6.73
N GLU A 424 20.03 -11.78 8.06
CA GLU A 424 21.13 -11.26 8.88
C GLU A 424 22.43 -12.05 8.68
N HIS A 425 22.36 -13.39 8.64
CA HIS A 425 23.55 -14.23 8.42
C HIS A 425 24.20 -14.03 7.04
N ILE A 426 23.40 -13.80 5.99
CA ILE A 426 23.88 -13.61 4.62
C ILE A 426 24.35 -12.16 4.37
N THR A 427 23.75 -11.17 5.05
CA THR A 427 23.97 -9.74 4.75
C THR A 427 24.84 -9.00 5.77
N GLY A 428 25.02 -9.55 6.98
CA GLY A 428 25.63 -8.83 8.10
C GLY A 428 24.84 -7.62 8.58
N THR A 429 23.57 -7.46 8.16
CA THR A 429 22.72 -6.30 8.43
C THR A 429 21.47 -6.74 9.21
N ASP A 430 21.05 -5.94 10.21
CA ASP A 430 19.77 -6.11 10.92
C ASP A 430 18.60 -6.26 9.93
N PHE A 431 17.71 -7.22 10.17
CA PHE A 431 16.63 -7.55 9.23
C PHE A 431 15.68 -6.37 8.96
N ASN A 432 15.32 -5.57 9.98
CA ASN A 432 14.47 -4.40 9.77
C ASN A 432 15.22 -3.30 8.99
N GLN A 433 16.49 -3.02 9.32
CA GLN A 433 17.33 -2.07 8.60
C GLN A 433 17.53 -2.47 7.13
N TYR A 434 17.72 -3.77 6.86
CA TYR A 434 17.83 -4.30 5.50
C TYR A 434 16.56 -4.03 4.69
N LEU A 435 15.38 -4.26 5.27
CA LEU A 435 14.09 -4.01 4.62
C LEU A 435 13.80 -2.51 4.43
N GLU A 436 14.06 -1.68 5.44
CA GLU A 436 13.91 -0.23 5.35
C GLU A 436 14.80 0.37 4.25
N THR A 437 16.04 -0.11 4.14
CA THR A 437 17.04 0.40 3.19
C THR A 437 16.76 -0.05 1.76
N ASN A 438 16.44 -1.32 1.55
CA ASN A 438 16.31 -1.88 0.20
C ASN A 438 14.93 -1.67 -0.43
N PHE A 439 13.87 -1.67 0.40
CA PHE A 439 12.48 -1.59 -0.06
C PHE A 439 11.75 -0.37 0.47
N TYR A 440 11.53 -0.25 1.78
CA TYR A 440 10.49 0.64 2.30
C TYR A 440 10.78 2.13 2.03
N ARG A 441 11.99 2.60 2.35
CA ARG A 441 12.36 4.01 2.13
C ARG A 441 12.45 4.38 0.64
N PRO A 442 13.09 3.60 -0.27
CA PRO A 442 13.08 3.93 -1.69
C PRO A 442 11.67 3.89 -2.34
N LEU A 443 10.76 3.04 -1.85
CA LEU A 443 9.35 3.02 -2.29
C LEU A 443 8.56 4.24 -1.81
N GLY A 444 9.05 4.99 -0.81
CA GLY A 444 8.30 6.01 -0.08
C GLY A 444 7.32 5.45 0.95
N ALA A 445 7.42 4.14 1.27
CA ALA A 445 6.57 3.42 2.21
C ALA A 445 7.07 3.58 3.66
N ASN A 446 7.12 4.82 4.15
CA ASN A 446 7.69 5.19 5.44
C ASN A 446 6.86 4.72 6.65
N GLU A 447 5.58 4.41 6.43
CA GLU A 447 4.65 3.93 7.46
C GLU A 447 4.63 2.40 7.58
N LEU A 448 5.26 1.69 6.63
CA LEU A 448 5.48 0.25 6.67
C LEU A 448 6.67 -0.04 7.62
N THR A 449 6.39 -0.42 8.88
CA THR A 449 7.41 -0.53 9.92
C THR A 449 7.16 -1.65 10.93
N TYR A 450 8.23 -2.28 11.42
CA TYR A 450 8.17 -2.97 12.71
C TYR A 450 8.20 -1.93 13.85
N LEU A 451 7.82 -2.35 15.07
CA LEU A 451 7.91 -1.56 16.31
C LEU A 451 7.32 -0.12 16.20
N PRO A 452 6.07 0.05 15.75
CA PRO A 452 5.50 1.35 15.37
C PRO A 452 5.50 2.39 16.50
N LEU A 453 5.43 1.98 17.77
CA LEU A 453 5.51 2.88 18.93
C LEU A 453 6.85 3.66 19.03
N ARG A 454 7.89 3.25 18.30
CA ARG A 454 9.16 4.00 18.19
C ARG A 454 9.10 5.16 17.17
N LYS A 455 8.08 5.21 16.32
CA LYS A 455 7.95 6.16 15.19
C LYS A 455 6.63 6.94 15.17
N PHE A 456 5.56 6.36 15.72
CA PHE A 456 4.20 6.90 15.63
C PHE A 456 3.53 6.93 17.01
N SER A 457 2.64 7.90 17.22
CA SER A 457 1.86 7.98 18.46
C SER A 457 0.89 6.81 18.58
N ARG A 458 0.66 6.31 19.80
CA ARG A 458 -0.27 5.20 20.06
C ARG A 458 -1.67 5.43 19.47
N GLY A 459 -2.11 6.69 19.39
CA GLY A 459 -3.39 7.09 18.79
C GLY A 459 -3.48 6.99 17.26
N ARG A 460 -2.37 6.70 16.56
CA ARG A 460 -2.33 6.32 15.13
C ARG A 460 -2.33 4.80 14.90
N ILE A 461 -2.42 3.98 15.95
CA ILE A 461 -2.29 2.52 15.82
C ILE A 461 -3.57 1.84 16.31
N ALA A 462 -4.20 1.02 15.46
CA ALA A 462 -5.37 0.25 15.83
C ALA A 462 -5.00 -0.79 16.93
N PRO A 463 -5.76 -0.90 18.04
CA PRO A 463 -5.55 -1.94 19.04
C PRO A 463 -5.96 -3.30 18.48
N THR A 464 -5.30 -4.36 18.90
CA THR A 464 -5.56 -5.73 18.42
C THR A 464 -6.41 -6.51 19.42
N GLU A 465 -5.90 -6.96 20.55
CA GLU A 465 -6.65 -7.84 21.47
C GLU A 465 -6.46 -7.43 22.94
N LEU A 466 -7.50 -7.59 23.76
CA LEU A 466 -7.39 -7.60 25.21
C LEU A 466 -6.87 -8.99 25.63
N ASP A 467 -5.55 -9.15 25.62
CA ASP A 467 -4.87 -10.39 25.92
C ASP A 467 -5.00 -10.69 27.42
N ASP A 468 -5.71 -11.75 27.78
CA ASP A 468 -6.04 -12.18 29.14
C ASP A 468 -5.33 -13.48 29.58
N TYR A 469 -4.42 -14.00 28.74
CA TYR A 469 -3.83 -15.34 28.89
C TYR A 469 -2.29 -15.36 28.81
N TYR A 470 -1.66 -14.31 28.25
CA TYR A 470 -0.22 -14.18 28.10
C TYR A 470 0.31 -12.84 28.63
N ARG A 471 -0.18 -11.72 28.07
CA ARG A 471 0.35 -10.36 28.33
C ARG A 471 -0.52 -9.51 29.26
N PHE A 472 -1.74 -9.95 29.55
CA PHE A 472 -2.65 -9.36 30.55
C PHE A 472 -2.94 -7.86 30.33
N GLN A 473 -3.00 -7.43 29.06
CA GLN A 473 -3.26 -6.03 28.67
C GLN A 473 -3.82 -5.91 27.24
N LEU A 474 -4.38 -4.74 26.91
CA LEU A 474 -4.79 -4.39 25.55
C LEU A 474 -3.56 -4.18 24.66
N ILE A 475 -3.32 -5.10 23.73
CA ILE A 475 -2.21 -5.08 22.78
C ILE A 475 -2.44 -4.00 21.73
N GLN A 476 -1.63 -2.93 21.76
CA GLN A 476 -1.69 -1.82 20.81
C GLN A 476 -0.28 -1.31 20.52
N GLY A 477 0.17 -1.40 19.27
CA GLY A 477 1.52 -0.96 18.85
C GLY A 477 2.67 -1.90 19.20
N THR A 478 2.37 -3.06 19.78
CA THR A 478 3.22 -4.26 19.78
C THR A 478 2.46 -5.39 19.07
N VAL A 479 3.18 -6.39 18.57
CA VAL A 479 2.61 -7.44 17.71
C VAL A 479 1.60 -8.33 18.44
N HIS A 480 0.50 -8.66 17.76
CA HIS A 480 -0.54 -9.58 18.23
C HIS A 480 -0.02 -11.01 18.38
N ASP A 481 0.59 -11.54 17.32
CA ASP A 481 1.18 -12.89 17.21
C ASP A 481 2.25 -13.14 18.29
N GLU A 482 2.09 -14.22 19.05
CA GLU A 482 2.92 -14.49 20.22
C GLU A 482 4.30 -15.07 19.86
N SER A 483 4.49 -15.59 18.64
CA SER A 483 5.79 -16.06 18.15
C SER A 483 6.69 -14.88 17.74
N ALA A 484 6.13 -13.89 17.05
CA ALA A 484 6.81 -12.62 16.78
C ALA A 484 7.01 -11.81 18.08
N ALA A 485 6.08 -11.88 19.04
CA ALA A 485 6.23 -11.19 20.33
C ALA A 485 7.47 -11.67 21.11
N VAL A 486 7.73 -12.99 21.19
CA VAL A 486 8.94 -13.52 21.86
C VAL A 486 10.25 -13.26 21.09
N LEU A 487 10.17 -12.75 19.85
CA LEU A 487 11.30 -12.19 19.10
C LEU A 487 11.45 -10.66 19.29
N GLY A 488 10.76 -10.07 20.28
CA GLY A 488 10.78 -8.63 20.52
C GLY A 488 10.01 -7.82 19.48
N GLY A 489 9.14 -8.45 18.69
CA GLY A 489 8.26 -7.82 17.70
C GLY A 489 8.78 -7.79 16.27
N ILE A 490 10.01 -8.27 16.00
CA ILE A 490 10.59 -8.34 14.65
C ILE A 490 10.62 -9.80 14.19
N SER A 491 9.84 -10.14 13.16
CA SER A 491 9.78 -11.50 12.60
C SER A 491 9.28 -11.48 11.17
N GLY A 492 9.67 -12.46 10.35
CA GLY A 492 9.06 -12.65 9.03
C GLY A 492 7.61 -13.17 9.10
N ASN A 493 7.17 -13.76 10.22
CA ASN A 493 5.83 -14.39 10.29
C ASN A 493 4.71 -13.38 10.59
N ALA A 494 5.00 -12.35 11.38
CA ALA A 494 4.08 -11.33 11.89
C ALA A 494 4.87 -10.14 12.49
N GLY A 495 4.20 -9.02 12.79
CA GLY A 495 4.75 -7.89 13.55
C GLY A 495 5.08 -6.63 12.76
N LEU A 496 4.90 -6.66 11.44
CA LEU A 496 4.95 -5.47 10.61
C LEU A 496 3.60 -4.73 10.69
N PHE A 497 3.66 -3.40 10.77
CA PHE A 497 2.50 -2.51 10.78
C PHE A 497 2.51 -1.61 9.54
N ALA A 498 1.33 -1.22 9.06
CA ALA A 498 1.20 -0.25 7.97
C ALA A 498 -0.17 0.44 7.93
N SER A 499 -0.22 1.60 7.28
CA SER A 499 -1.45 2.14 6.68
C SER A 499 -1.71 1.44 5.33
N ALA A 500 -2.96 1.48 4.85
CA ALA A 500 -3.31 0.86 3.56
C ALA A 500 -2.57 1.50 2.38
N ASN A 501 -2.27 2.80 2.48
CA ASN A 501 -1.56 3.58 1.45
C ASN A 501 -0.09 3.15 1.30
N ASP A 502 0.61 2.90 2.40
CA ASP A 502 2.04 2.55 2.32
C ASP A 502 2.25 1.06 2.03
N LEU A 503 1.33 0.20 2.46
CA LEU A 503 1.28 -1.18 2.00
C LEU A 503 1.00 -1.28 0.49
N ALA A 504 0.14 -0.40 -0.05
CA ALA A 504 -0.15 -0.32 -1.49
C ALA A 504 1.10 -0.09 -2.34
N LYS A 505 2.08 0.70 -1.88
CA LYS A 505 3.34 0.95 -2.61
C LYS A 505 4.15 -0.34 -2.84
N LEU A 506 4.20 -1.23 -1.83
CA LEU A 506 4.89 -2.52 -1.94
C LEU A 506 4.07 -3.54 -2.74
N MET A 507 2.75 -3.61 -2.51
CA MET A 507 1.87 -4.53 -3.25
C MET A 507 1.80 -4.17 -4.76
N GLN A 508 1.80 -2.88 -5.10
CA GLN A 508 1.87 -2.39 -6.47
C GLN A 508 3.21 -2.73 -7.14
N MET A 509 4.33 -2.72 -6.41
CA MET A 509 5.63 -3.18 -6.92
C MET A 509 5.63 -4.67 -7.27
N TYR A 510 4.95 -5.51 -6.48
CA TYR A 510 4.74 -6.92 -6.81
C TYR A 510 3.79 -7.11 -8.00
N LEU A 511 2.71 -6.35 -8.07
CA LEU A 511 1.77 -6.36 -9.22
C LEU A 511 2.48 -6.00 -10.52
N GLN A 512 3.40 -5.04 -10.47
CA GLN A 512 4.29 -4.62 -11.56
C GLN A 512 5.58 -5.47 -11.68
N MET A 513 5.54 -6.71 -11.19
CA MET A 513 6.59 -7.73 -11.35
C MET A 513 8.02 -7.24 -11.01
N GLY A 514 8.15 -6.46 -9.93
CA GLY A 514 9.44 -6.04 -9.40
C GLY A 514 9.80 -4.57 -9.68
N THR A 515 8.93 -3.80 -10.32
CA THR A 515 9.17 -2.40 -10.69
C THR A 515 8.21 -1.42 -10.00
N TYR A 516 8.70 -0.28 -9.51
CA TYR A 516 7.86 0.83 -9.02
C TYR A 516 8.67 2.13 -8.95
N GLY A 517 8.03 3.28 -9.19
CA GLY A 517 8.67 4.59 -9.07
C GLY A 517 9.88 4.77 -9.99
N GLY A 518 9.84 4.20 -11.20
CA GLY A 518 10.95 4.22 -12.17
C GLY A 518 12.11 3.28 -11.85
N LYS A 519 12.09 2.60 -10.69
CA LYS A 519 13.15 1.69 -10.22
C LYS A 519 12.72 0.23 -10.32
N GLN A 520 13.65 -0.62 -10.74
CA GLN A 520 13.57 -2.07 -10.53
C GLN A 520 14.13 -2.43 -9.15
N TYR A 521 13.37 -3.20 -8.37
CA TYR A 521 13.74 -3.70 -7.04
C TYR A 521 14.15 -5.16 -7.06
N VAL A 522 13.52 -5.91 -7.98
CA VAL A 522 13.61 -7.36 -8.17
C VAL A 522 13.39 -7.63 -9.67
N SER A 523 14.00 -8.66 -10.25
CA SER A 523 13.74 -9.04 -11.64
C SER A 523 12.32 -9.62 -11.84
N GLU A 524 11.77 -9.41 -13.03
CA GLU A 524 10.48 -10.00 -13.45
C GLU A 524 10.53 -11.54 -13.43
N ALA A 525 11.70 -12.13 -13.73
CA ALA A 525 11.92 -13.57 -13.65
C ALA A 525 11.76 -14.09 -12.22
N THR A 526 12.39 -13.44 -11.24
CA THR A 526 12.24 -13.76 -9.81
C THR A 526 10.80 -13.57 -9.34
N MET A 527 10.11 -12.50 -9.73
CA MET A 527 8.71 -12.29 -9.36
C MET A 527 7.79 -13.37 -9.95
N LYS A 528 7.98 -13.80 -11.21
CA LYS A 528 7.25 -14.95 -11.79
C LYS A 528 7.56 -16.26 -11.10
N GLU A 529 8.83 -16.49 -10.72
CA GLU A 529 9.26 -17.69 -10.00
C GLU A 529 8.64 -17.81 -8.60
N PHE A 530 8.46 -16.69 -7.89
CA PHE A 530 7.80 -16.66 -6.57
C PHE A 530 6.27 -16.68 -6.64
N THR A 531 5.66 -16.15 -7.71
CA THR A 531 4.19 -16.04 -7.87
C THR A 531 3.55 -17.19 -8.65
N ARG A 532 4.31 -18.09 -9.27
CA ARG A 532 3.77 -19.35 -9.82
C ARG A 532 3.48 -20.37 -8.71
N VAL A 533 2.51 -21.25 -8.96
CA VAL A 533 2.26 -22.43 -8.11
C VAL A 533 3.50 -23.33 -8.10
N GLN A 534 3.96 -23.72 -6.92
CA GLN A 534 5.24 -24.44 -6.77
C GLN A 534 5.09 -25.95 -6.94
N PHE A 535 4.03 -26.55 -6.38
CA PHE A 535 3.84 -28.00 -6.31
C PHE A 535 2.37 -28.41 -6.59
N PRO A 536 1.83 -28.15 -7.80
CA PRO A 536 0.44 -28.50 -8.11
C PRO A 536 0.14 -30.01 -7.96
N GLN A 537 1.15 -30.87 -8.14
CA GLN A 537 1.03 -32.33 -8.12
C GLN A 537 0.68 -32.94 -6.74
N ASN A 538 0.91 -32.23 -5.63
CA ASN A 538 0.49 -32.68 -4.29
C ASN A 538 -0.67 -31.82 -3.73
N ASN A 539 -1.44 -31.19 -4.62
CA ASN A 539 -2.54 -30.27 -4.34
C ASN A 539 -2.13 -29.00 -3.56
N ASN A 540 -0.83 -28.65 -3.56
CA ASN A 540 -0.33 -27.44 -2.92
C ASN A 540 -0.47 -26.24 -3.86
N ARG A 541 -1.47 -25.38 -3.60
CA ARG A 541 -1.70 -24.16 -4.38
C ARG A 541 -0.61 -23.10 -4.25
N ARG A 542 0.21 -23.12 -3.19
CA ARG A 542 1.04 -21.96 -2.79
C ARG A 542 2.06 -21.54 -3.86
N GLY A 543 2.30 -20.23 -3.90
CA GLY A 543 3.56 -19.68 -4.42
C GLY A 543 4.67 -19.83 -3.39
N LEU A 544 5.79 -19.15 -3.59
CA LEU A 544 6.80 -19.00 -2.55
C LEU A 544 6.33 -17.87 -1.62
N ILE A 545 5.97 -18.24 -0.39
CA ILE A 545 5.35 -17.40 0.64
C ILE A 545 3.94 -16.90 0.29
N PHE A 546 3.65 -16.56 -0.98
CA PHE A 546 2.33 -16.10 -1.43
C PHE A 546 1.20 -17.13 -1.31
N ASP A 547 0.00 -16.64 -0.98
CA ASP A 547 -1.26 -17.29 -1.32
C ASP A 547 -1.54 -17.17 -2.83
N LYS A 548 -2.18 -18.20 -3.38
CA LYS A 548 -2.66 -18.31 -4.77
C LYS A 548 -4.13 -18.75 -4.78
N PRO A 549 -4.85 -18.69 -5.91
CA PRO A 549 -6.20 -19.22 -6.00
C PRO A 549 -6.28 -20.72 -5.68
N SER A 550 -7.47 -21.23 -5.37
CA SER A 550 -7.72 -22.68 -5.35
C SER A 550 -7.38 -23.31 -6.71
N LEU A 551 -6.81 -24.52 -6.71
CA LEU A 551 -6.48 -25.22 -7.96
C LEU A 551 -7.76 -25.66 -8.68
N LYS A 552 -7.80 -25.49 -10.01
CA LYS A 552 -8.94 -25.85 -10.89
C LYS A 552 -10.26 -25.12 -10.55
N LEU A 553 -10.20 -23.80 -10.35
CA LEU A 553 -11.37 -22.93 -10.05
C LEU A 553 -12.64 -23.32 -10.82
N ASP A 554 -12.53 -23.45 -12.14
CA ASP A 554 -13.62 -23.77 -13.08
C ASP A 554 -14.39 -25.08 -12.77
N SER A 555 -13.84 -25.94 -11.89
CA SER A 555 -14.41 -27.22 -11.46
C SER A 555 -14.82 -27.27 -9.98
N LEU A 556 -14.64 -26.18 -9.23
CA LEU A 556 -14.98 -26.08 -7.81
C LEU A 556 -16.38 -25.49 -7.62
N LYS A 557 -17.03 -25.83 -6.50
CA LYS A 557 -18.21 -25.08 -6.06
C LYS A 557 -17.75 -23.73 -5.52
N LEU A 558 -18.62 -22.73 -5.60
CA LEU A 558 -18.36 -21.37 -5.10
C LEU A 558 -17.75 -21.36 -3.67
N ALA A 559 -18.31 -22.15 -2.76
CA ALA A 559 -17.86 -22.26 -1.37
C ALA A 559 -16.49 -22.94 -1.18
N ASP A 560 -15.97 -23.66 -2.18
CA ASP A 560 -14.65 -24.29 -2.19
C ASP A 560 -13.58 -23.40 -2.88
N THR A 561 -13.99 -22.26 -3.46
CA THR A 561 -13.06 -21.30 -4.08
C THR A 561 -12.35 -20.43 -3.05
N TYR A 562 -11.11 -20.07 -3.36
CA TYR A 562 -10.33 -19.10 -2.61
C TYR A 562 -9.52 -18.24 -3.58
N PRO A 563 -9.42 -16.91 -3.37
CA PRO A 563 -10.18 -16.12 -2.40
C PRO A 563 -11.64 -15.88 -2.85
N CYS A 564 -11.92 -15.92 -4.15
CA CYS A 564 -13.25 -15.85 -4.77
C CYS A 564 -13.14 -16.48 -6.19
N PRO A 565 -14.24 -16.77 -6.92
CA PRO A 565 -14.16 -17.46 -8.21
C PRO A 565 -13.66 -16.58 -9.37
N GLU A 566 -13.82 -15.25 -9.28
CA GLU A 566 -13.54 -14.32 -10.39
C GLU A 566 -12.05 -14.02 -10.60
N VAL A 567 -11.18 -14.48 -9.70
CA VAL A 567 -9.74 -14.22 -9.77
C VAL A 567 -9.07 -14.90 -10.96
N SER A 568 -8.01 -14.29 -11.51
CA SER A 568 -7.14 -14.99 -12.44
C SER A 568 -6.27 -16.05 -11.75
N PRO A 569 -5.91 -17.15 -12.44
CA PRO A 569 -4.86 -18.08 -11.98
C PRO A 569 -3.50 -17.41 -11.73
N GLU A 570 -3.22 -16.31 -12.43
CA GLU A 570 -2.02 -15.48 -12.29
C GLU A 570 -1.98 -14.73 -10.95
N SER A 571 -3.14 -14.37 -10.38
CA SER A 571 -3.29 -13.58 -9.16
C SER A 571 -2.69 -14.21 -7.90
N PHE A 572 -2.36 -13.40 -6.89
CA PHE A 572 -1.71 -13.81 -5.65
C PHE A 572 -1.92 -12.82 -4.50
N GLY A 573 -1.64 -13.22 -3.25
CA GLY A 573 -1.80 -12.33 -2.10
C GLY A 573 -1.42 -12.97 -0.77
N HIS A 574 -2.05 -12.51 0.32
CA HIS A 574 -2.03 -13.19 1.63
C HIS A 574 -3.16 -12.69 2.54
N SER A 575 -3.58 -13.50 3.51
CA SER A 575 -4.50 -13.11 4.61
C SER A 575 -3.78 -12.99 5.96
N GLY A 576 -4.33 -12.20 6.88
CA GLY A 576 -3.83 -12.04 8.25
C GLY A 576 -4.88 -12.34 9.32
N PHE A 577 -4.41 -12.83 10.47
CA PHE A 577 -5.26 -13.27 11.58
C PHE A 577 -5.99 -12.11 12.30
N THR A 578 -5.39 -10.92 12.30
CA THR A 578 -5.96 -9.66 12.79
C THR A 578 -7.15 -9.16 11.97
N GLY A 579 -7.42 -9.77 10.81
CA GLY A 579 -8.49 -9.41 9.89
C GLY A 579 -8.00 -8.85 8.55
N THR A 580 -6.70 -8.55 8.45
CA THR A 580 -6.08 -8.04 7.22
C THR A 580 -6.14 -9.02 6.05
N PHE A 581 -6.09 -8.50 4.83
CA PHE A 581 -5.98 -9.26 3.58
C PHE A 581 -5.50 -8.34 2.46
N VAL A 582 -4.68 -8.88 1.56
CA VAL A 582 -4.27 -8.22 0.31
C VAL A 582 -4.33 -9.20 -0.85
N TRP A 583 -4.72 -8.70 -2.02
CA TRP A 583 -4.75 -9.46 -3.26
C TRP A 583 -4.31 -8.62 -4.45
N MET A 584 -3.53 -9.22 -5.35
CA MET A 584 -2.99 -8.61 -6.56
C MET A 584 -3.28 -9.53 -7.74
N ASP A 585 -3.85 -8.99 -8.81
CA ASP A 585 -4.11 -9.72 -10.06
C ASP A 585 -3.42 -9.03 -11.25
N PRO A 586 -2.27 -9.55 -11.70
CA PRO A 586 -1.53 -8.99 -12.84
C PRO A 586 -2.29 -9.02 -14.17
N LYS A 587 -3.26 -9.93 -14.34
CA LYS A 587 -3.98 -10.14 -15.61
C LYS A 587 -4.93 -8.98 -15.91
N CYS A 588 -5.63 -8.48 -14.89
CA CYS A 588 -6.49 -7.29 -15.00
C CYS A 588 -5.85 -6.02 -14.42
N GLY A 589 -4.68 -6.13 -13.79
CA GLY A 589 -3.97 -5.01 -13.16
C GLY A 589 -4.64 -4.51 -11.88
N LEU A 590 -5.29 -5.40 -11.13
CA LEU A 590 -6.02 -5.09 -9.90
C LEU A 590 -5.14 -5.27 -8.65
N MET A 591 -5.33 -4.41 -7.66
CA MET A 591 -4.85 -4.56 -6.29
C MET A 591 -5.98 -4.21 -5.31
N TYR A 592 -6.21 -5.07 -4.33
CA TYR A 592 -7.16 -4.89 -3.23
C TYR A 592 -6.45 -5.05 -1.89
N ILE A 593 -6.69 -4.11 -0.99
CA ILE A 593 -6.18 -4.10 0.39
C ILE A 593 -7.33 -3.88 1.35
N PHE A 594 -7.43 -4.75 2.35
CA PHE A 594 -8.35 -4.64 3.47
C PHE A 594 -7.57 -4.79 4.77
N LEU A 595 -7.60 -3.76 5.62
CA LEU A 595 -6.97 -3.77 6.94
C LEU A 595 -8.04 -3.60 8.01
N SER A 596 -8.13 -4.50 8.98
CA SER A 596 -9.00 -4.34 10.15
C SER A 596 -8.34 -4.90 11.40
N ASN A 597 -8.96 -4.66 12.54
CA ASN A 597 -8.61 -5.22 13.83
C ASN A 597 -9.75 -6.10 14.38
N ARG A 598 -10.18 -7.12 13.61
CA ARG A 598 -11.28 -8.05 13.96
C ARG A 598 -11.09 -8.78 15.30
N VAL A 599 -9.84 -8.92 15.73
CA VAL A 599 -9.46 -9.55 17.01
C VAL A 599 -9.67 -8.62 18.22
N CYS A 600 -10.22 -7.42 18.02
CA CYS A 600 -10.55 -6.46 19.07
C CYS A 600 -12.03 -6.60 19.47
N PRO A 601 -12.36 -6.86 20.75
CA PRO A 601 -11.46 -7.05 21.89
C PRO A 601 -10.91 -8.48 22.05
N THR A 602 -11.44 -9.49 21.33
CA THR A 602 -11.02 -10.90 21.43
C THR A 602 -10.79 -11.57 20.06
N ARG A 603 -9.77 -12.44 19.97
CA ARG A 603 -9.48 -13.30 18.81
C ARG A 603 -10.60 -14.25 18.41
N ASN A 604 -11.53 -14.53 19.33
CA ASN A 604 -12.61 -15.49 19.13
C ASN A 604 -13.71 -14.98 18.19
N ASN A 605 -13.69 -13.69 17.81
CA ASN A 605 -14.63 -13.12 16.84
C ASN A 605 -14.32 -13.57 15.41
N ASN A 606 -15.02 -14.60 14.91
CA ASN A 606 -14.84 -15.13 13.56
C ASN A 606 -15.78 -14.53 12.50
N LEU A 607 -16.65 -13.59 12.87
CA LEU A 607 -17.70 -13.05 11.98
C LEU A 607 -17.18 -12.43 10.67
N ILE A 608 -15.93 -11.97 10.62
CA ILE A 608 -15.29 -11.50 9.37
C ILE A 608 -15.12 -12.62 8.33
N SER A 609 -14.96 -13.87 8.79
CA SER A 609 -14.93 -15.08 7.97
C SER A 609 -16.34 -15.62 7.76
N ASP A 610 -17.17 -15.65 8.81
CA ASP A 610 -18.53 -16.21 8.74
C ASP A 610 -19.45 -15.39 7.79
N LEU A 611 -19.17 -14.09 7.64
CA LEU A 611 -19.81 -13.18 6.69
C LEU A 611 -19.02 -13.03 5.36
N ASN A 612 -17.95 -13.80 5.15
CA ASN A 612 -17.05 -13.77 3.99
C ASN A 612 -16.56 -12.37 3.55
N VAL A 613 -16.52 -11.39 4.45
CA VAL A 613 -16.39 -9.93 4.15
C VAL A 613 -15.33 -9.61 3.10
N ARG A 614 -14.15 -10.25 3.20
CA ARG A 614 -12.97 -10.01 2.35
C ARG A 614 -13.10 -10.67 0.97
N THR A 615 -13.79 -11.80 0.91
CA THR A 615 -14.13 -12.53 -0.32
C THR A 615 -15.26 -11.81 -1.07
N GLU A 616 -16.31 -11.41 -0.37
CA GLU A 616 -17.45 -10.68 -0.95
C GLU A 616 -17.02 -9.31 -1.52
N ILE A 617 -16.18 -8.55 -0.80
CA ILE A 617 -15.65 -7.29 -1.33
C ILE A 617 -14.79 -7.54 -2.59
N LEU A 618 -13.93 -8.55 -2.59
CA LEU A 618 -13.09 -8.86 -3.77
C LEU A 618 -13.95 -9.29 -4.97
N SER A 619 -14.90 -10.20 -4.77
CA SER A 619 -15.88 -10.62 -5.78
C SER A 619 -16.70 -9.44 -6.32
N ALA A 620 -17.17 -8.55 -5.45
CA ALA A 620 -17.91 -7.34 -5.83
C ALA A 620 -17.06 -6.38 -6.68
N ILE A 621 -15.75 -6.29 -6.43
CA ILE A 621 -14.80 -5.50 -7.23
C ILE A 621 -14.64 -6.11 -8.64
N TYR A 622 -14.41 -7.42 -8.79
CA TYR A 622 -14.33 -8.07 -10.12
C TYR A 622 -15.61 -7.86 -10.94
N LYS A 623 -16.78 -8.01 -10.30
CA LYS A 623 -18.09 -7.75 -10.92
C LYS A 623 -18.25 -6.32 -11.45
N GLN A 624 -17.45 -5.35 -11.00
CA GLN A 624 -17.41 -4.00 -11.60
C GLN A 624 -16.35 -3.84 -12.69
N ILE A 625 -15.32 -4.69 -12.74
CA ILE A 625 -14.23 -4.64 -13.73
C ILE A 625 -14.66 -5.26 -15.06
N ASP A 626 -15.21 -6.48 -15.02
CA ASP A 626 -15.44 -7.26 -16.24
C ASP A 626 -16.71 -6.83 -17.02
N GLY A 627 -17.47 -5.87 -16.48
CA GLY A 627 -18.72 -5.39 -17.09
C GLY A 627 -19.80 -6.47 -17.26
N LEU A 628 -19.66 -7.58 -16.54
CA LEU A 628 -20.46 -8.79 -16.72
C LEU A 628 -21.87 -8.61 -16.15
N LYS A 629 -22.77 -8.17 -17.05
CA LYS A 629 -24.01 -8.86 -17.40
C LYS A 629 -24.63 -9.69 -16.27
N ASP A 630 -25.62 -9.11 -15.61
CA ASP A 630 -26.71 -9.83 -14.95
C ASP A 630 -27.49 -10.71 -15.96
#